data_AF-A0A353MB14-F1
#
_entry.id   AF-A0A353MB14-F1
#
_cell.length_a   1.000
_cell.length_b   1.000
_cell.length_c   1.000
_cell.angle_alpha   90.00
_cell.angle_beta   90.00
_cell.angle_gamma   90.00
#
_symmetry.space_group_name_H-M   'P 1'
#
loop_
_entity.id
_entity.type
_entity.pdbx_description
1 polymer ?
#
loop_
_entity_poly.entity_id
_entity_poly.type
_entity_poly.pdbx_seq_one_letter_code
_entity_poly.pdbx_strand_id
1 'polypeptide(L)'
;MLTFVDNSNFYFVEDGSSVLDPSGRDGIERGTYTKSATSFTAVASVNTNGEWGVSGSAIPYSISNNLLTMGSNPDTATFAKIVSNPDNPLIGSWYGTNLGQAKSSAVLTFVDNSTFLFAEDGSSALDPSGQDGMERGTYSRTATTWMPVVSVNTNGEWGFSGTSAVAYAISNNVLTLTVGPDTVSFTRVQ
;
A
#
# COMPACT_ATOMS: atom_id res chain seq x y z
N MET A 1 1.66 -4.58 5.17
CA MET A 1 1.03 -5.08 3.93
C MET A 1 2.10 -5.20 2.86
N LEU A 2 2.22 -6.34 2.17
CA LEU A 2 3.14 -6.53 1.05
C LEU A 2 2.36 -6.74 -0.23
N THR A 3 2.58 -5.88 -1.22
CA THR A 3 1.94 -5.93 -2.55
C THR A 3 3.00 -6.12 -3.62
N PHE A 4 2.89 -7.18 -4.41
CA PHE A 4 3.70 -7.37 -5.61
C PHE A 4 2.92 -6.80 -6.80
N VAL A 5 3.39 -5.69 -7.36
CA VAL A 5 2.67 -4.98 -8.44
C VAL A 5 2.90 -5.68 -9.79
N ASP A 6 4.08 -6.25 -9.97
CA ASP A 6 4.43 -7.10 -11.10
C ASP A 6 5.50 -8.13 -10.68
N ASN A 7 6.13 -8.79 -11.65
CA ASN A 7 7.16 -9.81 -11.43
C ASN A 7 8.48 -9.28 -10.85
N SER A 8 8.62 -7.97 -10.69
CA SER A 8 9.85 -7.31 -10.28
C SER A 8 9.64 -6.20 -9.26
N ASN A 9 8.46 -5.60 -9.13
CA ASN A 9 8.21 -4.44 -8.26
C ASN A 9 7.32 -4.79 -7.07
N PHE A 10 7.62 -4.19 -5.92
CA PHE A 10 6.85 -4.33 -4.70
C PHE A 10 6.57 -2.99 -4.03
N TYR A 11 5.48 -2.97 -3.26
CA TYR A 11 5.21 -2.00 -2.21
C TYR A 11 5.04 -2.75 -0.90
N PHE A 12 5.67 -2.25 0.14
CA PHE A 12 5.49 -2.68 1.49
C PHE A 12 5.04 -1.49 2.32
N VAL A 13 4.00 -1.67 3.12
CA VAL A 13 3.48 -0.67 4.06
C VAL A 13 3.57 -1.25 5.43
N GLU A 14 4.11 -0.49 6.37
CA GLU A 14 4.22 -0.91 7.75
C GLU A 14 3.80 0.19 8.70
N ASP A 15 3.03 -0.23 9.70
CA ASP A 15 2.56 0.59 10.79
C ASP A 15 2.70 -0.25 12.05
N GLY A 16 3.46 0.27 13.00
CA GLY A 16 3.99 -0.50 14.11
C GLY A 16 4.16 0.34 15.36
N SER A 17 5.00 -0.13 16.29
CA SER A 17 5.28 0.61 17.53
C SER A 17 6.75 0.99 17.61
N SER A 18 7.04 2.26 17.33
CA SER A 18 8.38 2.83 17.53
C SER A 18 8.80 2.89 19.01
N VAL A 19 7.86 2.64 19.95
CA VAL A 19 8.18 2.46 21.36
C VAL A 19 8.82 1.08 21.61
N LEU A 20 8.33 0.04 20.92
CA LEU A 20 8.84 -1.32 21.05
C LEU A 20 10.09 -1.54 20.19
N ASP A 21 10.15 -0.91 19.03
CA ASP A 21 11.32 -0.89 18.17
C ASP A 21 11.61 0.54 17.66
N PRO A 22 12.48 1.29 18.38
CA PRO A 22 12.80 2.66 18.03
C PRO A 22 13.60 2.83 16.72
N SER A 23 14.10 1.74 16.14
CA SER A 23 14.89 1.80 14.90
C SER A 23 14.02 1.93 13.64
N GLY A 24 12.74 1.61 13.73
CA GLY A 24 11.78 1.80 12.65
C GLY A 24 10.67 2.79 12.96
N ARG A 25 9.83 3.01 11.96
CA ARG A 25 8.69 3.93 11.99
C ARG A 25 7.66 3.54 10.94
N ASP A 26 6.45 4.06 11.09
CA ASP A 26 5.41 3.88 10.08
C ASP A 26 5.85 4.49 8.74
N GLY A 27 5.59 3.79 7.64
CA GLY A 27 6.10 4.20 6.34
C GLY A 27 5.95 3.14 5.27
N ILE A 28 6.76 3.29 4.22
CA ILE A 28 6.75 2.40 3.07
C ILE A 28 8.16 1.94 2.71
N GLU A 29 8.22 0.77 2.09
CA GLU A 29 9.26 0.46 1.12
C GLU A 29 8.64 0.29 -0.26
N ARG A 30 9.27 0.87 -1.28
CA ARG A 30 8.95 0.60 -2.69
C ARG A 30 10.24 0.28 -3.42
N GLY A 31 10.25 -0.80 -4.19
CA GLY A 31 11.38 -1.06 -5.05
C GLY A 31 11.25 -2.35 -5.82
N THR A 32 12.39 -3.00 -6.05
CA THR A 32 12.43 -4.24 -6.82
C THR A 32 12.69 -5.45 -5.96
N TYR A 33 12.30 -6.63 -6.44
CA TYR A 33 12.60 -7.89 -5.77
C TYR A 33 13.05 -8.97 -6.75
N THR A 34 13.78 -9.94 -6.20
CA THR A 34 14.08 -11.22 -6.85
C THR A 34 13.75 -12.34 -5.87
N LYS A 35 13.47 -13.54 -6.40
CA LYS A 35 13.19 -14.70 -5.57
C LYS A 35 13.72 -15.99 -6.18
N SER A 36 14.07 -16.92 -5.31
CA SER A 36 14.24 -18.34 -5.61
C SER A 36 13.06 -19.14 -5.02
N ALA A 37 13.16 -20.47 -5.00
CA ALA A 37 12.15 -21.33 -4.36
C ALA A 37 12.03 -21.10 -2.85
N THR A 38 13.08 -20.60 -2.19
CA THR A 38 13.16 -20.49 -0.71
C THR A 38 13.70 -19.17 -0.20
N SER A 39 14.13 -18.26 -1.08
CA SER A 39 14.76 -16.99 -0.72
C SER A 39 14.16 -15.82 -1.49
N PHE A 40 13.93 -14.72 -0.81
CA PHE A 40 13.41 -13.46 -1.32
C PHE A 40 14.42 -12.35 -1.03
N THR A 41 14.76 -11.55 -2.03
CA THR A 41 15.63 -10.39 -1.86
C THR A 41 14.93 -9.17 -2.44
N ALA A 42 14.74 -8.14 -1.64
CA ALA A 42 14.22 -6.86 -2.09
C ALA A 42 15.26 -5.74 -1.96
N VAL A 43 15.22 -4.81 -2.91
CA VAL A 43 15.98 -3.57 -2.90
C VAL A 43 14.99 -2.42 -2.91
N ALA A 44 14.92 -1.68 -1.81
CA ALA A 44 14.10 -0.48 -1.72
C ALA A 44 14.74 0.66 -2.53
N SER A 45 13.95 1.26 -3.40
CA SER A 45 14.28 2.53 -4.07
C SER A 45 13.72 3.73 -3.30
N VAL A 46 12.68 3.49 -2.49
CA VAL A 46 12.11 4.39 -1.51
C VAL A 46 11.98 3.58 -0.23
N ASN A 47 12.49 4.11 0.88
CA ASN A 47 12.34 3.56 2.22
C ASN A 47 12.11 4.73 3.17
N THR A 48 10.92 4.77 3.78
CA THR A 48 10.54 5.77 4.78
C THR A 48 10.25 5.15 6.15
N ASN A 49 10.28 3.82 6.27
CA ASN A 49 10.02 3.08 7.50
C ASN A 49 11.30 2.73 8.29
N GLY A 50 12.49 3.09 7.81
CA GLY A 50 13.76 2.93 8.52
C GLY A 50 14.32 1.51 8.37
N GLU A 51 14.66 0.87 9.49
CA GLU A 51 15.16 -0.52 9.50
C GLU A 51 14.03 -1.57 9.37
N TRP A 52 12.75 -1.16 9.50
CA TRP A 52 11.66 -2.12 9.31
C TRP A 52 11.45 -2.44 7.83
N GLY A 53 10.91 -3.64 7.54
CA GLY A 53 10.52 -4.02 6.19
C GLY A 53 11.13 -5.31 5.67
N VAL A 54 11.25 -5.40 4.35
CA VAL A 54 11.66 -6.61 3.62
C VAL A 54 12.88 -6.37 2.73
N SER A 55 13.35 -5.13 2.59
CA SER A 55 14.54 -4.83 1.80
C SER A 55 15.84 -5.10 2.56
N GLY A 56 16.93 -5.36 1.82
CA GLY A 56 18.25 -5.63 2.39
C GLY A 56 18.74 -7.05 2.09
N SER A 57 19.02 -7.83 3.13
CA SER A 57 19.56 -9.19 2.99
C SER A 57 18.52 -10.18 2.45
N ALA A 58 18.99 -11.30 1.93
CA ALA A 58 18.11 -12.39 1.49
C ALA A 58 17.29 -12.96 2.66
N ILE A 59 15.97 -12.97 2.52
CA ILE A 59 15.01 -13.43 3.53
C ILE A 59 14.48 -14.81 3.12
N PRO A 60 14.58 -15.84 3.97
CA PRO A 60 13.93 -17.10 3.71
C PRO A 60 12.41 -16.92 3.70
N TYR A 61 11.71 -17.56 2.77
CA TYR A 61 10.25 -17.49 2.72
C TYR A 61 9.61 -18.82 2.35
N SER A 62 8.33 -18.96 2.70
CA SER A 62 7.48 -20.06 2.25
C SER A 62 6.06 -19.56 2.00
N ILE A 63 5.35 -20.23 1.10
CA ILE A 63 3.93 -19.95 0.82
C ILE A 63 3.17 -21.25 0.99
N SER A 64 2.17 -21.24 1.88
CA SER A 64 1.27 -22.37 2.09
C SER A 64 -0.10 -21.86 2.51
N ASN A 65 -1.17 -22.45 1.97
CA ASN A 65 -2.56 -22.10 2.32
C ASN A 65 -2.86 -20.59 2.32
N ASN A 66 -2.46 -19.88 1.25
CA ASN A 66 -2.60 -18.42 1.12
C ASN A 66 -1.90 -17.58 2.20
N LEU A 67 -0.96 -18.18 2.93
CA LEU A 67 -0.10 -17.50 3.90
C LEU A 67 1.32 -17.42 3.34
N LEU A 68 1.83 -16.21 3.20
CA LEU A 68 3.25 -15.96 2.99
C LEU A 68 3.92 -15.85 4.36
N THR A 69 4.92 -16.67 4.63
CA THR A 69 5.77 -16.59 5.82
C THR A 69 7.16 -16.15 5.38
N MET A 70 7.71 -15.12 6.01
CA MET A 70 9.03 -14.57 5.71
C MET A 70 9.86 -14.47 6.98
N GLY A 71 11.16 -14.69 6.87
CA GLY A 71 12.10 -14.65 7.98
C GLY A 71 12.34 -16.01 8.62
N SER A 72 13.08 -15.99 9.72
CA SER A 72 13.48 -17.16 10.49
C SER A 72 13.30 -16.88 11.96
N ASN A 73 12.94 -17.89 12.76
CA ASN A 73 12.77 -17.76 14.21
C ASN A 73 14.00 -17.07 14.85
N PRO A 74 13.80 -16.00 15.66
CA PRO A 74 12.52 -15.48 16.17
C PRO A 74 11.79 -14.48 15.27
N ASP A 75 12.47 -13.91 14.27
CA ASP A 75 11.98 -12.78 13.47
C ASP A 75 11.18 -13.26 12.25
N THR A 76 10.05 -13.91 12.50
CA THR A 76 9.17 -14.41 11.45
C THR A 76 7.94 -13.53 11.31
N ALA A 77 7.66 -13.07 10.09
CA ALA A 77 6.46 -12.34 9.71
C ALA A 77 5.53 -13.20 8.83
N THR A 78 4.23 -13.08 9.03
CA THR A 78 3.22 -13.79 8.22
C THR A 78 2.22 -12.85 7.60
N PHE A 79 1.95 -13.02 6.31
CA PHE A 79 1.00 -12.23 5.52
C PHE A 79 -0.07 -13.13 4.92
N ALA A 80 -1.33 -12.88 5.27
CA ALA A 80 -2.46 -13.54 4.64
C ALA A 80 -2.78 -12.86 3.30
N LYS A 81 -3.02 -13.65 2.25
CA LYS A 81 -3.49 -13.13 0.96
C LYS A 81 -4.87 -12.49 1.16
N ILE A 82 -5.04 -11.27 0.65
CA ILE A 82 -6.35 -10.62 0.61
C ILE A 82 -7.29 -11.44 -0.29
N VAL A 83 -8.45 -11.79 0.25
CA VAL A 83 -9.49 -12.54 -0.47
C VAL A 83 -10.52 -11.57 -1.01
N SER A 84 -10.83 -11.66 -2.30
CA SER A 84 -11.87 -10.82 -2.91
C SER A 84 -13.24 -11.10 -2.30
N ASN A 85 -14.08 -10.06 -2.26
CA ASN A 85 -15.45 -10.17 -1.77
C ASN A 85 -16.42 -9.73 -2.87
N PRO A 86 -17.33 -10.60 -3.36
CA PRO A 86 -18.29 -10.22 -4.38
C PRO A 86 -19.24 -9.10 -3.93
N ASP A 87 -19.55 -9.00 -2.64
CA ASP A 87 -20.42 -7.95 -2.10
C ASP A 87 -19.70 -6.61 -1.98
N ASN A 88 -18.37 -6.63 -1.89
CA ASN A 88 -17.51 -5.46 -1.81
C ASN A 88 -16.40 -5.50 -2.87
N PRO A 89 -16.67 -4.96 -4.07
CA PRO A 89 -15.71 -5.02 -5.16
C PRO A 89 -14.46 -4.15 -4.93
N LEU A 90 -14.40 -3.31 -3.87
CA LEU A 90 -13.17 -2.57 -3.57
C LEU A 90 -12.07 -3.47 -2.99
N ILE A 91 -12.42 -4.56 -2.29
CA ILE A 91 -11.46 -5.43 -1.60
C ILE A 91 -10.38 -5.95 -2.55
N GLY A 92 -9.12 -5.80 -2.12
CA GLY A 92 -7.91 -6.05 -2.91
C GLY A 92 -7.02 -4.82 -3.03
N SER A 93 -5.92 -4.98 -3.76
CA SER A 93 -4.95 -3.93 -4.03
C SER A 93 -5.12 -3.36 -5.44
N TRP A 94 -4.91 -2.06 -5.56
CA TRP A 94 -5.04 -1.29 -6.78
C TRP A 94 -3.81 -0.42 -6.95
N TYR A 95 -3.21 -0.41 -8.14
CA TYR A 95 -1.98 0.29 -8.45
C TYR A 95 -2.22 1.39 -9.48
N GLY A 96 -1.71 2.58 -9.22
CA GLY A 96 -1.79 3.72 -10.13
C GLY A 96 -0.42 4.38 -10.29
N THR A 97 -0.22 5.01 -11.44
CA THR A 97 0.99 5.78 -11.77
C THR A 97 0.62 7.12 -12.37
N ASN A 98 1.57 8.06 -12.33
CA ASN A 98 1.38 9.42 -12.86
C ASN A 98 0.16 10.12 -12.23
N LEU A 99 -0.06 9.85 -10.94
CA LEU A 99 -1.22 10.34 -10.18
C LEU A 99 -0.98 11.79 -9.73
N GLY A 100 -2.04 12.61 -9.78
CA GLY A 100 -2.05 13.96 -9.21
C GLY A 100 -0.96 14.91 -9.74
N GLN A 101 -0.69 15.94 -8.94
CA GLN A 101 0.33 16.96 -9.22
C GLN A 101 1.75 16.40 -9.02
N ALA A 102 1.94 15.58 -7.99
CA ALA A 102 3.21 14.94 -7.64
C ALA A 102 3.70 13.89 -8.66
N LYS A 103 2.85 13.49 -9.61
CA LYS A 103 3.12 12.41 -10.59
C LYS A 103 3.40 11.07 -9.91
N SER A 104 2.68 10.82 -8.83
CA SER A 104 2.95 9.71 -7.92
C SER A 104 2.71 8.35 -8.55
N SER A 105 3.38 7.35 -8.00
CA SER A 105 2.99 5.95 -8.08
C SER A 105 2.45 5.52 -6.71
N ALA A 106 1.35 4.79 -6.69
CA ALA A 106 0.69 4.45 -5.45
C ALA A 106 -0.02 3.10 -5.49
N VAL A 107 -0.11 2.46 -4.32
CA VAL A 107 -0.94 1.28 -4.07
C VAL A 107 -2.01 1.64 -3.05
N LEU A 108 -3.27 1.52 -3.45
CA LEU A 108 -4.43 1.57 -2.56
C LEU A 108 -4.92 0.14 -2.30
N THR A 109 -4.95 -0.27 -1.04
CA THR A 109 -5.36 -1.62 -0.63
C THR A 109 -6.54 -1.55 0.32
N PHE A 110 -7.65 -2.19 -0.05
CA PHE A 110 -8.78 -2.44 0.83
C PHE A 110 -8.64 -3.85 1.39
N VAL A 111 -8.28 -3.96 2.68
CA VAL A 111 -7.96 -5.23 3.34
C VAL A 111 -9.23 -6.06 3.57
N ASP A 112 -10.26 -5.38 4.06
CA ASP A 112 -11.56 -5.94 4.37
C ASP A 112 -12.64 -4.87 4.12
N ASN A 113 -13.84 -5.05 4.70
CA ASN A 113 -14.96 -4.11 4.55
C ASN A 113 -14.81 -2.77 5.28
N SER A 114 -13.77 -2.62 6.07
CA SER A 114 -13.61 -1.50 7.00
C SER A 114 -12.21 -0.90 7.00
N THR A 115 -11.16 -1.59 6.57
CA THR A 115 -9.77 -1.11 6.64
C THR A 115 -9.17 -0.89 5.26
N PHE A 116 -8.45 0.22 5.11
CA PHE A 116 -7.61 0.47 3.94
C PHE A 116 -6.19 0.88 4.34
N LEU A 117 -5.25 0.63 3.43
CA LEU A 117 -3.91 1.18 3.43
C LEU A 117 -3.65 1.85 2.09
N PHE A 118 -2.90 2.93 2.11
CA PHE A 118 -2.44 3.64 0.92
C PHE A 118 -0.93 3.86 1.04
N ALA A 119 -0.20 3.52 0.00
CA ALA A 119 1.23 3.73 -0.12
C ALA A 119 1.46 4.63 -1.31
N GLU A 120 2.21 5.70 -1.17
CA GLU A 120 2.46 6.64 -2.25
C GLU A 120 3.90 7.13 -2.25
N ASP A 121 4.47 7.23 -3.44
CA ASP A 121 5.74 7.90 -3.70
C ASP A 121 5.62 8.77 -4.95
N GLY A 122 6.22 9.95 -4.92
CA GLY A 122 6.05 10.98 -5.93
C GLY A 122 7.10 12.07 -5.86
N SER A 123 6.85 13.20 -6.54
CA SER A 123 7.79 14.32 -6.58
C SER A 123 7.35 15.47 -5.68
N SER A 124 7.97 15.59 -4.50
CA SER A 124 7.79 16.76 -3.63
C SER A 124 8.30 18.08 -4.24
N ALA A 125 9.08 18.01 -5.33
CA ALA A 125 9.43 19.20 -6.10
C ALA A 125 8.26 19.72 -6.94
N LEU A 126 7.42 18.81 -7.45
CA LEU A 126 6.21 19.16 -8.20
C LEU A 126 5.06 19.52 -7.26
N ASP A 127 4.96 18.85 -6.12
CA ASP A 127 3.97 19.13 -5.09
C ASP A 127 4.61 19.13 -3.68
N PRO A 128 5.06 20.31 -3.19
CA PRO A 128 5.73 20.42 -1.90
C PRO A 128 4.84 20.20 -0.67
N SER A 129 3.54 19.99 -0.84
CA SER A 129 2.59 19.79 0.26
C SER A 129 2.67 18.39 0.89
N GLY A 130 3.30 17.44 0.19
CA GLY A 130 3.44 16.06 0.66
C GLY A 130 4.78 15.43 0.32
N GLN A 131 4.87 14.16 0.66
CA GLN A 131 6.09 13.37 0.62
C GLN A 131 5.76 11.88 0.49
N ASP A 132 6.77 11.08 0.15
CA ASP A 132 6.63 9.63 0.13
C ASP A 132 6.22 9.10 1.51
N GLY A 133 5.30 8.14 1.53
CA GLY A 133 4.77 7.62 2.79
C GLY A 133 3.52 6.79 2.63
N MET A 134 2.77 6.70 3.73
CA MET A 134 1.57 5.90 3.79
C MET A 134 0.41 6.61 4.48
N GLU A 135 -0.79 6.10 4.20
CA GLU A 135 -1.95 6.29 5.05
C GLU A 135 -2.53 4.92 5.47
N ARG A 136 -3.03 4.85 6.71
CA ARG A 136 -3.87 3.73 7.18
C ARG A 136 -5.12 4.31 7.78
N GLY A 137 -6.25 3.73 7.46
CA GLY A 137 -7.52 4.19 7.99
C GLY A 137 -8.62 3.17 7.93
N THR A 138 -9.78 3.63 8.39
CA THR A 138 -11.03 2.92 8.19
C THR A 138 -11.82 3.53 7.05
N TYR A 139 -12.80 2.81 6.52
CA TYR A 139 -13.73 3.37 5.57
C TYR A 139 -15.14 2.83 5.72
N SER A 140 -16.08 3.61 5.20
CA SER A 140 -17.42 3.14 4.87
C SER A 140 -17.69 3.40 3.39
N ARG A 141 -18.74 2.78 2.84
CA ARG A 141 -19.11 2.96 1.44
C ARG A 141 -20.60 2.84 1.19
N THR A 142 -21.02 3.42 0.08
CA THR A 142 -22.28 3.13 -0.61
C THR A 142 -21.96 2.33 -1.89
N ALA A 143 -22.89 2.30 -2.86
CA ALA A 143 -22.62 1.68 -4.17
C ALA A 143 -21.66 2.51 -5.05
N THR A 144 -21.56 3.83 -4.81
CA THR A 144 -20.84 4.78 -5.68
C THR A 144 -19.93 5.72 -4.93
N THR A 145 -19.90 5.64 -3.60
CA THR A 145 -19.15 6.57 -2.76
C THR A 145 -18.39 5.81 -1.71
N TRP A 146 -17.12 6.14 -1.58
CA TRP A 146 -16.21 5.66 -0.55
C TRP A 146 -15.91 6.82 0.40
N MET A 147 -15.93 6.57 1.71
CA MET A 147 -15.74 7.60 2.74
C MET A 147 -14.59 7.15 3.67
N PRO A 148 -13.35 7.59 3.41
CA PRO A 148 -12.20 7.26 4.24
C PRO A 148 -12.17 8.06 5.54
N VAL A 149 -11.60 7.46 6.57
CA VAL A 149 -11.17 8.11 7.81
C VAL A 149 -9.72 7.69 8.06
N VAL A 150 -8.79 8.60 7.79
CA VAL A 150 -7.35 8.37 7.97
C VAL A 150 -7.00 8.44 9.46
N SER A 151 -6.21 7.47 9.93
CA SER A 151 -5.78 7.35 11.32
C SER A 151 -4.26 7.37 11.50
N VAL A 152 -3.52 7.00 10.46
CA VAL A 152 -2.06 7.16 10.35
C VAL A 152 -1.83 7.84 9.01
N ASN A 153 -1.01 8.89 9.00
CA ASN A 153 -0.59 9.62 7.81
C ASN A 153 0.89 9.97 7.98
N THR A 154 1.70 9.54 7.02
CA THR A 154 3.12 9.90 6.93
C THR A 154 3.50 10.56 5.61
N ASN A 155 2.53 10.76 4.71
CA ASN A 155 2.71 11.35 3.37
C ASN A 155 2.26 12.82 3.27
N GLY A 156 1.83 13.45 4.36
CA GLY A 156 1.50 14.88 4.40
C GLY A 156 0.11 15.18 3.83
N GLU A 157 0.00 16.13 2.90
CA GLU A 157 -1.28 16.45 2.25
C GLU A 157 -1.63 15.52 1.07
N TRP A 158 -0.72 14.62 0.68
CA TRP A 158 -0.99 13.63 -0.37
C TRP A 158 -1.94 12.53 0.10
N GLY A 159 -2.70 11.92 -0.81
CA GLY A 159 -3.65 10.85 -0.49
C GLY A 159 -5.05 11.34 -0.09
N PHE A 160 -5.60 10.80 1.00
CA PHE A 160 -7.01 10.92 1.36
C PHE A 160 -7.26 11.65 2.69
N SER A 161 -6.22 12.09 3.38
CA SER A 161 -6.34 12.89 4.59
C SER A 161 -7.16 14.16 4.33
N GLY A 162 -8.14 14.44 5.20
CA GLY A 162 -9.08 15.55 5.02
C GLY A 162 -10.18 15.31 3.97
N THR A 163 -10.16 14.20 3.24
CA THR A 163 -11.23 13.84 2.29
C THR A 163 -12.37 13.13 3.01
N SER A 164 -13.60 13.63 2.85
CA SER A 164 -14.79 13.07 3.50
C SER A 164 -15.62 12.14 2.61
N ALA A 165 -15.54 12.30 1.29
CA ALA A 165 -16.24 11.48 0.33
C ALA A 165 -15.50 11.45 -1.02
N VAL A 166 -15.37 10.25 -1.57
CA VAL A 166 -14.74 9.97 -2.86
C VAL A 166 -15.75 9.23 -3.71
N ALA A 167 -16.15 9.79 -4.84
CA ALA A 167 -16.95 9.04 -5.80
C ALA A 167 -16.07 7.96 -6.43
N TYR A 168 -16.59 6.74 -6.59
CA TYR A 168 -15.84 5.65 -7.21
C TYR A 168 -16.67 4.88 -8.23
N ALA A 169 -15.98 4.36 -9.23
CA ALA A 169 -16.52 3.39 -10.19
C ALA A 169 -15.47 2.30 -10.46
N ILE A 170 -15.94 1.08 -10.70
CA ILE A 170 -15.09 -0.03 -11.10
C ILE A 170 -15.57 -0.56 -12.45
N SER A 171 -14.67 -0.62 -13.43
CA SER A 171 -14.93 -1.22 -14.74
C SER A 171 -13.66 -1.86 -15.27
N ASN A 172 -13.75 -3.09 -15.79
CA ASN A 172 -12.61 -3.79 -16.41
C ASN A 172 -11.33 -3.79 -15.56
N ASN A 173 -11.44 -4.09 -14.25
CA ASN A 173 -10.33 -4.05 -13.30
C ASN A 173 -9.64 -2.68 -13.14
N VAL A 174 -10.33 -1.60 -13.49
CA VAL A 174 -9.91 -0.23 -13.22
C VAL A 174 -10.85 0.38 -12.18
N LEU A 175 -10.27 0.85 -11.08
CA LEU A 175 -10.91 1.68 -10.07
C LEU A 175 -10.66 3.14 -10.44
N THR A 176 -11.72 3.87 -10.73
CA THR A 176 -11.68 5.32 -10.92
C THR A 176 -12.18 5.99 -9.65
N LEU A 177 -11.40 6.93 -9.12
CA LEU A 177 -11.74 7.75 -7.97
C LEU A 177 -11.84 9.22 -8.39
N THR A 178 -12.88 9.90 -7.91
CA THR A 178 -13.12 11.31 -8.20
C THR A 178 -13.34 12.09 -6.90
N VAL A 179 -12.55 13.15 -6.71
CA VAL A 179 -12.63 14.08 -5.57
C VAL A 179 -12.70 15.50 -6.13
N GLY A 180 -13.85 16.15 -5.99
CA GLY A 180 -14.08 17.47 -6.59
C GLY A 180 -13.88 17.42 -8.13
N PRO A 181 -13.02 18.27 -8.71
CA PRO A 181 -12.72 18.25 -10.14
C PRO A 181 -11.71 17.16 -10.54
N ASP A 182 -11.02 16.55 -9.59
CA ASP A 182 -9.90 15.66 -9.85
C ASP A 182 -10.37 14.22 -10.00
N THR A 183 -9.78 13.52 -10.97
CA THR A 183 -10.06 12.10 -11.22
C THR A 183 -8.77 11.34 -11.45
N VAL A 184 -8.62 10.22 -10.75
CA VAL A 184 -7.48 9.32 -10.86
C VAL A 184 -7.96 7.89 -11.09
N SER A 185 -7.11 7.05 -11.67
CA SER A 185 -7.43 5.66 -11.95
C SER A 185 -6.33 4.73 -11.49
N PHE A 186 -6.75 3.59 -10.92
CA PHE A 186 -5.90 2.52 -10.45
C PHE A 186 -6.30 1.22 -11.13
N THR A 187 -5.32 0.42 -11.53
CA THR A 187 -5.52 -0.93 -12.07
C THR A 187 -5.41 -1.95 -10.96
N ARG A 188 -6.29 -2.95 -10.94
CA ARG A 188 -6.25 -4.02 -9.94
C ARG A 188 -4.94 -4.81 -10.04
N VAL A 189 -4.32 -5.06 -8.89
CA VAL A 189 -3.18 -5.97 -8.74
C VAL A 189 -3.69 -7.41 -8.69
N GLN A 190 -3.09 -8.33 -9.46
CA GLN A 190 -3.53 -9.73 -9.60
C GLN A 190 -2.69 -10.72 -8.78
#